data_AF-A0A158G934-F1
#
_entry.id   AF-A0A158G934-F1
#
_cell.length_a   1.000
_cell.length_b   1.000
_cell.length_c   1.000
_cell.angle_alpha   90.00
_cell.angle_beta   90.00
_cell.angle_gamma   90.00
#
_symmetry.space_group_name_H-M   'P 1'
#
loop_
_entity.id
_entity.type
_entity.pdbx_description
1 polymer ?
#
loop_
_entity_poly.entity_id
_entity_poly.type
_entity_poly.pdbx_seq_one_letter_code
_entity_poly.pdbx_strand_id
1 'polypeptide(L)'
;MFVSKSPRVDEAETREPVLDTVDRVSELCFGLFMALTFVGTVSATTSGDDAGRKMLYTALGCNLAWGLADAVMYLIRTLTNRGRRLSLALAVRNEPDSAAGVRALRDALPKSLRLLVTDAELEPVRRRLAEAEGLPDRPRFVRDDFVAAAGIFTIIVLSTFPVAVPFVVIGHVPTALLVSRVLTLAMLFGCGLALGSYAGWGGWRAGFAMVVLGVLLTMAIIVLGG
;
A
#
# COMPACT_ATOMS: atom_id res chain seq x y z
N MET A 1 -7.57 -58.53 17.29
CA MET A 1 -7.13 -57.46 18.21
C MET A 1 -6.90 -56.22 17.37
N PHE A 2 -7.72 -55.21 17.59
CA PHE A 2 -7.82 -53.96 16.84
C PHE A 2 -6.57 -53.10 17.03
N VAL A 3 -6.00 -52.57 15.95
CA VAL A 3 -5.21 -51.33 16.00
C VAL A 3 -5.72 -50.39 14.91
N SER A 4 -6.15 -49.23 15.40
CA SER A 4 -6.90 -48.18 14.75
C SER A 4 -6.16 -47.55 13.57
N LYS A 5 -6.84 -47.46 12.42
CA LYS A 5 -6.45 -46.61 11.30
C LYS A 5 -6.74 -45.17 11.71
N SER A 6 -5.69 -44.40 12.03
CA SER A 6 -5.79 -42.96 12.28
C SER A 6 -6.52 -42.27 11.12
N PRO A 7 -7.58 -41.46 11.39
CA PRO A 7 -8.22 -40.70 10.33
C PRO A 7 -7.25 -39.62 9.88
N ARG A 8 -6.87 -39.66 8.59
CA ARG A 8 -6.26 -38.50 7.94
C ARG A 8 -7.30 -37.40 7.99
N VAL A 9 -7.05 -36.38 8.81
CA VAL A 9 -7.75 -35.12 8.70
C VAL A 9 -7.33 -34.55 7.36
N ASP A 10 -8.24 -34.58 6.39
CA ASP A 10 -8.16 -33.71 5.22
C ASP A 10 -8.23 -32.28 5.76
N GLU A 11 -7.06 -31.71 6.06
CA GLU A 11 -6.89 -30.27 6.16
C GLU A 11 -7.12 -29.72 4.76
N ALA A 12 -8.41 -29.56 4.41
CA ALA A 12 -8.82 -28.57 3.45
C ALA A 12 -8.38 -27.22 4.03
N GLU A 13 -7.11 -26.90 3.80
CA GLU A 13 -6.47 -25.64 4.11
C GLU A 13 -7.34 -24.58 3.47
N THR A 14 -8.24 -24.03 4.27
CA THR A 14 -9.22 -23.06 3.83
C THR A 14 -8.38 -21.81 3.59
N ARG A 15 -7.92 -21.67 2.35
CA ARG A 15 -7.09 -20.56 1.92
C ARG A 15 -7.82 -19.30 2.34
N GLU A 16 -7.22 -18.61 3.30
CA GLU A 16 -7.75 -17.32 3.72
C GLU A 16 -7.86 -16.43 2.48
N PRO A 17 -8.87 -15.54 2.45
CA PRO A 17 -8.95 -14.57 1.39
C PRO A 17 -7.60 -13.85 1.29
N VAL A 18 -6.99 -13.90 0.10
CA VAL A 18 -5.62 -13.38 -0.16
C VAL A 18 -5.48 -11.90 0.24
N LEU A 19 -6.59 -11.17 0.31
CA LEU A 19 -6.70 -9.78 0.75
C LEU A 19 -7.94 -9.60 1.64
N ASP A 20 -7.79 -8.86 2.75
CA ASP A 20 -8.89 -8.35 3.57
C ASP A 20 -9.82 -7.49 2.70
N THR A 21 -11.11 -7.42 3.02
CA THR A 21 -12.12 -6.65 2.26
C THR A 21 -11.68 -5.21 2.04
N VAL A 22 -11.04 -4.61 3.06
CA VAL A 22 -10.49 -3.25 2.99
C VAL A 22 -9.35 -3.16 1.98
N ASP A 23 -8.45 -4.15 1.95
CA ASP A 23 -7.34 -4.16 0.98
C ASP A 23 -7.87 -4.33 -0.44
N ARG A 24 -8.92 -5.13 -0.65
CA ARG A 24 -9.59 -5.25 -1.96
C ARG A 24 -10.21 -3.94 -2.43
N VAL A 25 -10.96 -3.27 -1.55
CA VAL A 25 -11.57 -1.98 -1.87
C VAL A 25 -10.48 -0.92 -2.10
N SER A 26 -9.41 -0.96 -1.30
CA SER A 26 -8.28 -0.05 -1.47
C SER A 26 -7.59 -0.28 -2.81
N GLU A 27 -7.35 -1.53 -3.20
CA GLU A 27 -6.75 -1.91 -4.48
C GLU A 27 -7.64 -1.50 -5.66
N LEU A 28 -8.96 -1.68 -5.53
CA LEU A 28 -9.92 -1.18 -6.51
C LEU A 28 -9.86 0.34 -6.65
N CYS A 29 -9.77 1.07 -5.54
CA CYS A 29 -9.59 2.52 -5.54
C CYS A 29 -8.26 2.92 -6.19
N PHE A 30 -7.15 2.23 -5.91
CA PHE A 30 -5.87 2.46 -6.60
C PHE A 30 -6.00 2.28 -8.11
N GLY A 31 -6.66 1.21 -8.57
CA GLY A 31 -6.93 0.97 -9.98
C GLY A 31 -7.81 2.06 -10.62
N LEU A 32 -8.85 2.51 -9.92
CA LEU A 32 -9.72 3.60 -10.39
C LEU A 32 -8.99 4.94 -10.47
N PHE A 33 -8.12 5.26 -9.50
CA PHE A 33 -7.30 6.47 -9.54
C PHE A 33 -6.25 6.42 -10.66
N MET A 34 -5.65 5.25 -10.94
CA MET A 34 -4.81 5.07 -12.13
C MET A 34 -5.57 5.38 -13.41
N ALA A 35 -6.78 4.82 -13.58
CA ALA A 35 -7.61 5.06 -14.76
C ALA A 35 -8.03 6.53 -14.88
N LEU A 36 -8.47 7.16 -13.78
CA LEU A 36 -8.87 8.56 -13.76
C LEU A 36 -7.71 9.49 -14.13
N THR A 37 -6.51 9.19 -13.64
CA THR A 37 -5.30 9.95 -13.96
C THR A 37 -4.94 9.82 -15.43
N PHE A 38 -5.02 8.61 -16.00
CA PHE A 38 -4.81 8.39 -17.43
C PHE A 38 -5.83 9.13 -18.30
N VAL A 39 -7.12 9.00 -18.00
CA VAL A 39 -8.21 9.68 -18.72
C VAL A 39 -8.09 11.21 -18.62
N GLY A 40 -7.79 11.71 -17.42
CA GLY A 40 -7.56 13.15 -17.20
C GLY A 40 -6.37 13.70 -17.98
N THR A 41 -5.29 12.92 -18.04
CA THR A 41 -4.08 13.22 -18.83
C THR A 41 -4.40 13.30 -20.32
N VAL A 42 -5.09 12.29 -20.88
CA VAL A 42 -5.48 12.24 -22.29
C VAL A 42 -6.40 13.41 -22.64
N SER A 43 -7.41 13.69 -21.81
CA SER A 43 -8.37 14.80 -22.01
C SER A 43 -7.70 16.18 -22.00
N ALA A 44 -6.65 16.37 -21.22
CA ALA A 44 -5.92 17.65 -21.14
C ALA A 44 -5.04 17.93 -22.39
N THR A 45 -4.69 16.90 -23.17
CA THR A 45 -3.77 17.04 -24.31
C THR A 45 -4.43 17.48 -25.62
N THR A 46 -5.74 17.33 -25.76
CA THR A 46 -6.50 17.51 -27.02
C THR A 46 -6.76 18.97 -27.45
N SER A 47 -6.33 20.01 -26.70
CA SER A 47 -6.73 21.42 -26.96
C SER A 47 -5.56 22.37 -27.35
N GLY A 48 -5.18 22.54 -28.62
CA GLY A 48 -4.34 23.67 -29.12
C GLY A 48 -2.81 23.48 -29.39
N ASP A 49 -2.18 24.47 -30.04
CA ASP A 49 -0.98 24.33 -30.92
C ASP A 49 0.44 24.40 -30.28
N ASP A 50 0.62 24.19 -28.96
CA ASP A 50 1.97 24.21 -28.34
C ASP A 50 2.32 22.89 -27.64
N ALA A 51 2.85 21.93 -28.42
CA ALA A 51 3.03 20.54 -28.02
C ALA A 51 3.99 20.34 -26.83
N GLY A 52 5.08 21.12 -26.74
CA GLY A 52 6.08 20.98 -25.67
C GLY A 52 5.58 21.45 -24.31
N ARG A 53 4.95 22.64 -24.27
CA ARG A 53 4.40 23.21 -23.02
C ARG A 53 3.21 22.42 -22.51
N LYS A 54 2.39 21.87 -23.42
CA LYS A 54 1.31 20.93 -23.07
C LYS A 54 1.82 19.65 -22.45
N MET A 55 2.82 19.00 -23.06
CA MET A 55 3.35 17.74 -22.55
C MET A 55 3.92 17.90 -21.14
N LEU A 56 4.58 19.03 -20.86
CA LEU A 56 5.04 19.38 -19.51
C LEU A 56 3.88 19.59 -18.52
N TYR A 57 2.87 20.41 -18.88
CA TYR A 57 1.72 20.63 -17.99
C TYR A 57 0.91 19.36 -17.76
N THR A 58 0.79 18.50 -18.76
CA THR A 58 0.16 17.19 -18.66
C THR A 58 0.94 16.26 -17.75
N ALA A 59 2.28 16.17 -17.90
CA ALA A 59 3.11 15.35 -17.04
C ALA A 59 3.09 15.84 -15.58
N LEU A 60 3.16 17.16 -15.37
CA LEU A 60 3.07 17.77 -14.04
C LEU A 60 1.68 17.57 -13.42
N GLY A 61 0.61 17.78 -14.18
CA GLY A 61 -0.77 17.58 -13.72
C GLY A 61 -1.04 16.12 -13.35
N CYS A 62 -0.58 15.18 -14.17
CA CYS A 62 -0.64 13.75 -13.89
C CYS A 62 0.08 13.39 -12.59
N ASN A 63 1.32 13.87 -12.43
CA ASN A 63 2.11 13.65 -11.22
C ASN A 63 1.46 14.22 -9.95
N LEU A 64 0.97 15.46 -10.00
CA LEU A 64 0.28 16.08 -8.86
C LEU A 64 -1.02 15.33 -8.51
N ALA A 65 -1.81 14.95 -9.51
CA ALA A 65 -3.03 14.18 -9.31
C ALA A 65 -2.72 12.81 -8.69
N TRP A 66 -1.66 12.14 -9.15
CA TRP A 66 -1.19 10.87 -8.61
C TRP A 66 -0.77 11.00 -7.15
N GLY A 67 0.09 11.96 -6.82
CA GLY A 67 0.51 12.22 -5.44
C GLY A 67 -0.67 12.53 -4.52
N LEU A 68 -1.68 13.26 -5.01
CA LEU A 68 -2.89 13.56 -4.25
C LEU A 68 -3.73 12.31 -3.98
N ALA A 69 -3.91 11.46 -4.99
CA ALA A 69 -4.62 10.19 -4.85
C ALA A 69 -3.96 9.30 -3.79
N ASP A 70 -2.63 9.17 -3.82
CA ASP A 70 -1.87 8.39 -2.82
C ASP A 70 -1.98 8.98 -1.41
N ALA A 71 -1.94 10.30 -1.26
CA ALA A 71 -2.13 10.97 0.03
C ALA A 71 -3.53 10.74 0.61
N VAL A 72 -4.57 10.80 -0.23
CA VAL A 72 -5.96 10.49 0.17
C VAL A 72 -6.09 9.02 0.54
N MET A 73 -5.50 8.11 -0.25
CA MET A 73 -5.52 6.68 0.04
C MET A 73 -4.79 6.33 1.34
N TYR A 74 -3.69 7.03 1.66
CA TYR A 74 -3.03 6.90 2.95
C TYR A 74 -3.96 7.29 4.11
N LEU A 75 -4.69 8.41 3.98
CA LEU A 75 -5.67 8.82 5.00
C LEU A 75 -6.79 7.79 5.15
N ILE A 76 -7.36 7.30 4.05
CA ILE A 76 -8.41 6.27 4.08
C ILE A 76 -7.91 4.99 4.75
N ARG A 77 -6.70 4.53 4.42
CA ARG A 77 -6.08 3.35 5.02
C ARG A 77 -5.85 3.54 6.52
N THR A 78 -5.37 4.72 6.91
CA THR A 78 -5.12 5.07 8.31
C THR A 78 -6.42 5.08 9.12
N LEU A 79 -7.46 5.73 8.59
CA LEU A 79 -8.78 5.79 9.23
C LEU A 79 -9.41 4.40 9.35
N THR A 80 -9.36 3.62 8.27
CA THR A 80 -9.94 2.28 8.25
C THR A 80 -9.23 1.33 9.21
N ASN A 81 -7.89 1.37 9.26
CA ASN A 81 -7.12 0.57 10.20
C ASN A 81 -7.40 0.98 11.66
N ARG A 82 -7.49 2.29 11.94
CA ARG A 82 -7.88 2.80 13.25
C ARG A 82 -9.31 2.37 13.61
N GLY A 83 -10.23 2.42 12.65
CA GLY A 83 -11.60 1.92 12.79
C GLY A 83 -11.64 0.44 13.13
N ARG A 84 -10.91 -0.42 12.41
CA ARG A 84 -10.79 -1.85 12.72
C ARG A 84 -10.28 -2.11 14.13
N ARG A 85 -9.21 -1.43 14.54
CA ARG A 85 -8.65 -1.57 15.90
C ARG A 85 -9.66 -1.17 16.97
N LEU A 86 -10.40 -0.09 16.74
CA LEU A 86 -11.45 0.36 17.65
C LEU A 86 -12.63 -0.61 17.67
N SER A 87 -13.10 -1.11 16.52
CA SER A 87 -14.18 -2.08 16.44
C SER A 87 -13.83 -3.38 17.17
N LEU A 88 -12.58 -3.85 17.05
CA LEU A 88 -12.08 -5.00 17.81
C LEU A 88 -12.06 -4.72 19.31
N ALA A 89 -11.61 -3.52 19.72
CA ALA A 89 -11.61 -3.12 21.12
C ALA A 89 -13.02 -3.10 21.72
N LEU A 90 -13.98 -2.53 20.99
CA LEU A 90 -15.38 -2.46 21.40
C LEU A 90 -16.04 -3.84 21.41
N ALA A 91 -15.75 -4.71 20.43
CA ALA A 91 -16.26 -6.07 20.39
C ALA A 91 -15.83 -6.85 21.65
N VAL A 92 -14.53 -6.85 21.97
CA VAL A 92 -13.98 -7.52 23.15
C VAL A 92 -14.56 -6.94 24.45
N ARG A 93 -14.80 -5.62 24.51
CA ARG A 93 -15.41 -4.97 25.69
C ARG A 93 -16.88 -5.34 25.89
N ASN A 94 -17.62 -5.53 24.81
CA ASN A 94 -19.05 -5.82 24.85
C ASN A 94 -19.36 -7.32 24.99
N GLU A 95 -18.35 -8.20 24.96
CA GLU A 95 -18.55 -9.63 25.21
C GLU A 95 -19.01 -9.89 26.65
N PRO A 96 -19.99 -10.79 26.87
CA PRO A 96 -20.61 -11.01 28.17
C PRO A 96 -19.75 -11.82 29.14
N ASP A 97 -18.72 -12.53 28.64
CA ASP A 97 -17.84 -13.39 29.45
C ASP A 97 -16.36 -13.17 29.09
N SER A 98 -15.48 -13.34 30.08
CA SER A 98 -14.03 -13.18 29.88
C SER A 98 -13.50 -14.19 28.85
N ALA A 99 -14.01 -15.42 28.87
CA ALA A 99 -13.60 -16.45 27.91
C ALA A 99 -14.03 -16.10 26.48
N ALA A 100 -15.17 -15.42 26.29
CA ALA A 100 -15.60 -14.94 24.97
C ALA A 100 -14.72 -13.79 24.47
N GLY A 101 -14.37 -12.84 25.35
CA GLY A 101 -13.45 -11.75 25.02
C GLY A 101 -12.03 -12.23 24.69
N VAL A 102 -11.51 -13.24 25.39
CA VAL A 102 -10.20 -13.84 25.06
C VAL A 102 -10.23 -14.54 23.70
N ARG A 103 -11.30 -15.28 23.39
CA ARG A 103 -11.47 -15.90 22.05
C ARG A 103 -11.52 -14.85 20.95
N ALA A 104 -12.30 -13.78 21.12
CA ALA A 104 -12.37 -12.69 20.15
C ALA A 104 -11.00 -12.01 19.94
N LEU A 105 -10.21 -11.85 21.00
CA LEU A 105 -8.85 -11.31 20.90
C LEU A 105 -7.88 -12.28 20.19
N ARG A 106 -7.99 -13.58 20.47
CA ARG A 106 -7.22 -14.63 19.78
C ARG A 106 -7.56 -14.69 18.28
N ASP A 107 -8.83 -14.62 17.94
CA ASP A 107 -9.28 -14.65 16.55
C ASP A 107 -8.86 -13.40 15.78
N ALA A 108 -8.67 -12.27 16.47
CA ALA A 108 -8.12 -11.06 15.87
C ALA A 108 -6.60 -11.12 15.61
N LEU A 109 -5.86 -12.03 16.27
CA LEU A 109 -4.43 -12.17 16.06
C LEU A 109 -4.11 -12.80 14.69
N PRO A 110 -2.98 -12.43 14.06
CA PRO A 110 -2.41 -13.17 12.94
C PRO A 110 -2.22 -14.66 13.29
N LYS A 111 -2.49 -15.57 12.36
CA LYS A 111 -2.37 -17.02 12.56
C LYS A 111 -1.05 -17.47 13.19
N SER A 112 0.06 -16.86 12.77
CA SER A 112 1.39 -17.15 13.33
C SER A 112 1.48 -16.88 14.83
N LEU A 113 0.77 -15.87 15.33
CA LEU A 113 0.73 -15.53 16.74
C LEU A 113 -0.34 -16.33 17.51
N ARG A 114 -1.42 -16.79 16.85
CA ARG A 114 -2.45 -17.61 17.50
C ARG A 114 -1.89 -18.90 18.10
N LEU A 115 -0.88 -19.49 17.47
CA LEU A 115 -0.23 -20.72 17.93
C LEU A 115 0.79 -20.48 19.05
N LEU A 116 1.27 -19.24 19.19
CA LEU A 116 2.34 -18.89 20.13
C LEU A 116 1.79 -18.29 21.43
N VAL A 117 0.58 -17.72 21.40
CA VAL A 117 0.02 -16.97 22.53
C VAL A 117 -1.08 -17.77 23.24
N THR A 118 -0.90 -17.94 24.55
CA THR A 118 -1.84 -18.66 25.41
C THR A 118 -3.00 -17.77 25.88
N ASP A 119 -4.10 -18.39 26.31
CA ASP A 119 -5.26 -17.64 26.83
C ASP A 119 -4.90 -16.85 28.09
N ALA A 120 -3.99 -17.39 28.91
CA ALA A 120 -3.49 -16.73 30.11
C ALA A 120 -2.71 -15.43 29.82
N GLU A 121 -2.07 -15.33 28.65
CA GLU A 121 -1.36 -14.13 28.21
C GLU A 121 -2.30 -13.09 27.56
N LEU A 122 -3.41 -13.54 26.99
CA LEU A 122 -4.44 -12.67 26.40
C LEU A 122 -5.37 -12.05 27.44
N GLU A 123 -5.61 -12.73 28.56
CA GLU A 123 -6.51 -12.25 29.60
C GLU A 123 -6.08 -10.88 30.21
N PRO A 124 -4.81 -10.61 30.51
CA PRO A 124 -4.35 -9.28 30.92
C PRO A 124 -4.63 -8.20 29.88
N VAL A 125 -4.51 -8.53 28.59
CA VAL A 125 -4.75 -7.60 27.49
C VAL A 125 -6.24 -7.30 27.38
N ARG A 126 -7.09 -8.34 27.42
CA ARG A 126 -8.55 -8.21 27.47
C ARG A 126 -8.98 -7.34 28.65
N ARG A 127 -8.44 -7.60 29.84
CA ARG A 127 -8.76 -6.85 31.06
C ARG A 127 -8.41 -5.36 30.93
N ARG A 128 -7.20 -5.04 30.46
CA ARG A 128 -6.80 -3.64 30.20
C ARG A 128 -7.70 -2.96 29.18
N LEU A 129 -8.19 -3.69 28.18
CA LEU A 129 -9.09 -3.16 27.16
C LEU A 129 -10.51 -2.93 27.71
N ALA A 130 -10.97 -3.80 28.61
CA ALA A 130 -12.25 -3.64 29.29
C ALA A 130 -12.24 -2.47 30.29
N GLU A 131 -11.11 -2.27 30.98
CA GLU A 131 -10.87 -1.18 31.94
C GLU A 131 -10.42 0.13 31.25
N ALA A 132 -10.22 0.13 29.92
CA ALA A 132 -9.78 1.31 29.19
C ALA A 132 -10.87 2.38 29.13
N GLU A 133 -10.75 3.39 29.96
CA GLU A 133 -11.56 4.61 29.88
C GLU A 133 -11.12 5.48 28.69
N GLY A 134 -12.08 6.08 27.98
CA GLY A 134 -11.79 7.03 26.90
C GLY A 134 -11.53 6.42 25.51
N LEU A 135 -11.95 5.17 25.25
CA LEU A 135 -12.03 4.67 23.88
C LEU A 135 -12.93 5.61 23.04
N PRO A 136 -12.42 6.22 21.95
CA PRO A 136 -13.21 7.17 21.17
C PRO A 136 -14.37 6.46 20.50
N ASP A 137 -15.57 7.08 20.46
CA ASP A 137 -16.77 6.47 19.87
C ASP A 137 -16.65 6.23 18.35
N ARG A 138 -15.76 6.98 17.69
CA ARG A 138 -15.53 6.89 16.24
C ARG A 138 -14.06 7.09 15.91
N PRO A 139 -13.52 6.41 14.88
CA PRO A 139 -12.21 6.73 14.37
C PRO A 139 -12.22 8.17 13.82
N ARG A 140 -11.24 8.97 14.22
CA ARG A 140 -11.08 10.36 13.78
C ARG A 140 -9.67 10.58 13.27
N PHE A 141 -9.54 11.47 12.30
CA PHE A 141 -8.25 11.99 11.88
C PHE A 141 -7.63 12.86 12.96
N VAL A 142 -6.31 12.73 13.13
CA VAL A 142 -5.50 13.65 13.93
C VAL A 142 -4.56 14.42 13.01
N ARG A 143 -3.98 15.53 13.50
CA ARG A 143 -3.10 16.39 12.69
C ARG A 143 -1.95 15.63 12.05
N ASP A 144 -1.36 14.70 12.79
CA ASP A 144 -0.23 13.89 12.32
C ASP A 144 -0.58 13.03 11.11
N ASP A 145 -1.85 12.61 10.97
CA ASP A 145 -2.30 11.85 9.79
C ASP A 145 -2.22 12.72 8.52
N PHE A 146 -2.60 13.99 8.62
CA PHE A 146 -2.51 14.95 7.51
C PHE A 146 -1.07 15.37 7.21
N VAL A 147 -0.22 15.49 8.23
CA VAL A 147 1.21 15.76 8.05
C VAL A 147 1.89 14.59 7.32
N ALA A 148 1.58 13.36 7.71
CA ALA A 148 2.08 12.18 7.02
C ALA A 148 1.56 12.09 5.57
N ALA A 149 0.28 12.38 5.34
CA ALA A 149 -0.29 12.44 4.00
C ALA A 149 0.39 13.51 3.12
N ALA A 150 0.66 14.70 3.67
CA ALA A 150 1.40 15.76 2.99
C ALA A 150 2.86 15.36 2.72
N GLY A 151 3.48 14.62 3.64
CA GLY A 151 4.80 14.03 3.46
C GLY A 151 4.83 13.05 2.28
N ILE A 152 3.86 12.14 2.20
CA ILE A 152 3.72 11.18 1.09
C ILE A 152 3.52 11.92 -0.24
N PHE A 153 2.58 12.88 -0.28
CA PHE A 153 2.36 13.74 -1.45
C PHE A 153 3.67 14.38 -1.93
N THR A 154 4.41 14.99 -0.99
CA THR A 154 5.66 15.69 -1.29
C THR A 154 6.73 14.74 -1.81
N ILE A 155 6.89 13.57 -1.19
CA ILE A 155 7.84 12.53 -1.63
C ILE A 155 7.51 12.09 -3.05
N ILE A 156 6.25 11.83 -3.36
CA ILE A 156 5.82 11.37 -4.68
C ILE A 156 6.10 12.43 -5.74
N VAL A 157 5.66 13.67 -5.50
CA VAL A 157 5.84 14.77 -6.46
C VAL A 157 7.33 15.08 -6.68
N LEU A 158 8.13 15.12 -5.60
CA LEU A 158 9.56 15.41 -5.71
C LEU A 158 10.37 14.25 -6.31
N SER A 159 9.98 12.99 -6.08
CA SER A 159 10.71 11.83 -6.63
C SER A 159 10.47 11.63 -8.14
N THR A 160 9.34 12.09 -8.63
CA THR A 160 8.94 11.98 -10.05
C THR A 160 9.38 13.20 -10.87
N PHE A 161 9.64 14.35 -10.22
CA PHE A 161 10.13 15.55 -10.91
C PHE A 161 11.44 15.33 -11.67
N PRO A 162 12.51 14.71 -11.10
CA PRO A 162 13.73 14.38 -11.84
C PRO A 162 13.48 13.57 -13.11
N VAL A 163 12.52 12.64 -13.06
CA VAL A 163 12.14 11.78 -14.20
C VAL A 163 11.50 12.59 -15.34
N ALA A 164 10.81 13.69 -15.01
CA ALA A 164 10.18 14.59 -15.98
C ALA A 164 11.15 15.64 -16.56
N VAL A 165 12.22 16.00 -15.85
CA VAL A 165 13.21 17.02 -16.29
C VAL A 165 13.76 16.79 -17.71
N PRO A 166 14.13 15.56 -18.12
CA PRO A 166 14.65 15.31 -19.47
C PRO A 166 13.72 15.79 -20.60
N PHE A 167 12.40 15.75 -20.39
CA PHE A 167 11.43 16.18 -21.40
C PHE A 167 11.35 17.71 -21.58
N VAL A 168 11.83 18.47 -20.59
CA VAL A 168 11.90 19.94 -20.65
C VAL A 168 13.21 20.40 -21.28
N VAL A 169 14.30 19.70 -20.95
CA VAL A 169 15.66 20.10 -21.35
C VAL A 169 16.05 19.56 -22.72
N ILE A 170 15.52 18.39 -23.12
CA ILE A 170 15.91 17.69 -24.34
C ILE A 170 14.77 17.78 -25.36
N GLY A 171 14.98 18.54 -26.44
CA GLY A 171 13.99 18.64 -27.53
C GLY A 171 13.84 17.38 -28.37
N HIS A 172 14.84 16.49 -28.37
CA HIS A 172 14.79 15.22 -29.09
C HIS A 172 14.08 14.13 -28.28
N VAL A 173 12.82 13.86 -28.61
CA VAL A 173 11.91 12.97 -27.86
C VAL A 173 12.49 11.57 -27.57
N PRO A 174 13.07 10.84 -28.55
CA PRO A 174 13.68 9.54 -28.27
C PRO A 174 14.81 9.58 -27.22
N THR A 175 15.58 10.67 -27.22
CA THR A 175 16.70 10.85 -26.26
C THR A 175 16.17 11.21 -24.89
N ALA A 176 15.16 12.08 -24.80
CA ALA A 176 14.48 12.41 -23.56
C ALA A 176 13.88 11.16 -22.88
N LEU A 177 13.23 10.29 -23.67
CA LEU A 177 12.68 9.02 -23.20
C LEU A 177 13.77 8.08 -22.67
N LEU A 178 14.90 7.95 -23.38
CA LEU A 178 16.00 7.10 -22.94
C LEU A 178 16.60 7.59 -21.61
N VAL A 179 16.88 8.89 -21.50
CA VAL A 179 17.45 9.49 -20.28
C VAL A 179 16.48 9.34 -19.10
N SER A 180 15.19 9.59 -19.32
CA SER A 180 14.15 9.42 -18.30
C SER A 180 14.04 7.96 -17.82
N ARG A 181 14.11 6.98 -18.74
CA ARG A 181 14.11 5.55 -18.40
C ARG A 181 15.33 5.15 -17.57
N VAL A 182 16.53 5.56 -17.97
CA VAL A 182 17.77 5.29 -17.22
C VAL A 182 17.70 5.89 -15.82
N LEU A 183 17.23 7.14 -15.70
CA LEU A 183 17.07 7.80 -14.42
C LEU A 183 16.06 7.08 -13.51
N THR A 184 14.92 6.67 -14.07
CA THR A 184 13.90 5.90 -13.34
C THR A 184 14.46 4.58 -12.82
N LEU A 185 15.21 3.83 -13.64
CA LEU A 185 15.83 2.58 -13.21
C LEU A 185 16.91 2.81 -12.13
N ALA A 186 17.70 3.88 -12.23
CA ALA A 186 18.67 4.24 -11.22
C ALA A 186 18.01 4.60 -9.88
N MET A 187 16.89 5.32 -9.92
CA MET A 187 16.11 5.64 -8.72
C MET A 187 15.46 4.38 -8.11
N LEU A 188 14.91 3.49 -8.94
CA LEU A 188 14.39 2.19 -8.48
C LEU A 188 15.47 1.33 -7.82
N PHE A 189 16.68 1.32 -8.38
CA PHE A 189 17.82 0.65 -7.75
C PHE A 189 18.12 1.22 -6.37
N GLY A 190 18.19 2.55 -6.24
CA GLY A 190 18.41 3.23 -4.97
C GLY A 190 17.32 2.93 -3.93
N CYS A 191 16.04 2.94 -4.34
CA CYS A 191 14.92 2.53 -3.49
C CYS A 191 15.06 1.06 -3.05
N GLY A 192 15.42 0.17 -3.97
CA GLY A 192 15.64 -1.24 -3.66
C GLY A 192 16.81 -1.47 -2.71
N LEU A 193 17.92 -0.72 -2.86
CA LEU A 193 19.05 -0.76 -1.91
C LEU A 193 18.60 -0.38 -0.49
N ALA A 194 17.84 0.72 -0.37
CA ALA A 194 17.31 1.17 0.90
C ALA A 194 16.39 0.11 1.51
N LEU A 195 15.39 -0.36 0.77
CA LEU A 195 14.44 -1.40 1.22
C LEU A 195 15.14 -2.70 1.63
N GLY A 196 16.08 -3.19 0.84
CA GLY A 196 16.82 -4.42 1.16
C GLY A 196 17.71 -4.30 2.39
N SER A 197 18.23 -3.09 2.66
CA SER A 197 18.97 -2.84 3.90
C SER A 197 18.07 -2.89 5.13
N TYR A 198 16.84 -2.37 5.05
CA TYR A 198 15.86 -2.44 6.15
C TYR A 198 15.26 -3.84 6.33
N ALA A 199 15.10 -4.61 5.25
CA ALA A 199 14.53 -5.96 5.30
C ALA A 199 15.54 -7.05 5.74
N GLY A 200 16.83 -6.72 5.91
CA GLY A 200 17.89 -7.69 6.21
C GLY A 200 18.29 -8.58 5.02
N TRP A 201 17.69 -8.37 3.85
CA TRP A 201 17.96 -9.09 2.61
C TRP A 201 18.93 -8.24 1.77
N GLY A 202 20.22 -8.32 2.09
CA GLY A 202 21.34 -7.56 1.51
C GLY A 202 20.98 -6.59 0.36
N GLY A 203 21.07 -5.28 0.63
CA GLY A 203 20.52 -4.19 -0.19
C GLY A 203 20.72 -4.34 -1.70
N TRP A 204 21.89 -4.78 -2.15
CA TRP A 204 22.20 -4.99 -3.57
C TRP A 204 21.26 -5.97 -4.28
N ARG A 205 20.85 -7.07 -3.63
CA ARG A 205 19.93 -8.04 -4.22
C ARG A 205 18.55 -7.43 -4.44
N ALA A 206 18.05 -6.68 -3.46
CA ALA A 206 16.78 -5.97 -3.57
C ALA A 206 16.84 -4.84 -4.62
N GLY A 207 17.95 -4.10 -4.68
CA GLY A 207 18.24 -3.12 -5.73
C GLY A 207 18.11 -3.72 -7.14
N PHE A 208 18.85 -4.79 -7.42
CA PHE A 208 18.78 -5.45 -8.73
C PHE A 208 17.40 -6.04 -9.02
N ALA A 209 16.73 -6.64 -8.04
CA ALA A 209 15.37 -7.15 -8.21
C ALA A 209 14.39 -6.05 -8.63
N MET A 210 14.47 -4.86 -8.01
CA MET A 210 13.64 -3.71 -8.37
C MET A 210 13.91 -3.19 -9.78
N VAL A 211 15.18 -3.18 -10.21
CA VAL A 211 15.54 -2.81 -11.59
C VAL A 211 14.96 -3.81 -12.59
N VAL A 212 15.13 -5.11 -12.35
CA VAL A 212 14.59 -6.16 -13.23
C VAL A 212 13.08 -6.04 -13.34
N LEU A 213 12.37 -5.82 -12.23
CA LEU A 213 10.93 -5.59 -12.23
C LEU A 213 10.55 -4.35 -13.05
N GLY A 214 11.27 -3.23 -12.87
CA GLY A 214 11.06 -2.01 -13.65
C GLY A 214 11.28 -2.21 -15.16
N VAL A 215 12.31 -2.98 -15.55
CA VAL A 215 12.57 -3.33 -16.95
C VAL A 215 11.45 -4.20 -17.51
N LEU A 216 11.02 -5.25 -16.80
CA LEU A 216 9.93 -6.12 -17.23
C LEU A 216 8.62 -5.35 -17.41
N LEU A 217 8.29 -4.45 -16.48
CA LEU A 217 7.11 -3.60 -16.57
C LEU A 217 7.20 -2.67 -17.79
N THR A 218 8.37 -2.05 -18.00
CA THR A 218 8.59 -1.18 -19.17
C THR A 218 8.42 -1.96 -20.48
N MET A 219 8.96 -3.18 -20.56
CA MET A 219 8.81 -4.04 -21.73
C MET A 219 7.35 -4.44 -21.96
N ALA A 220 6.60 -4.77 -20.90
CA ALA A 220 5.18 -5.08 -21.00
C ALA A 220 4.38 -3.89 -21.55
N ILE A 221 4.66 -2.67 -21.06
CA ILE A 221 4.01 -1.44 -21.55
C ILE A 221 4.29 -1.23 -23.05
N ILE A 222 5.54 -1.42 -23.49
CA ILE A 222 5.91 -1.28 -24.90
C ILE A 222 5.16 -2.30 -25.77
N VAL A 223 5.08 -3.56 -25.34
CA VAL A 223 4.37 -4.63 -26.06
C VAL A 223 2.86 -4.35 -26.15
N LEU A 224 2.28 -3.73 -25.12
CA LEU A 224 0.85 -3.38 -25.06
C LEU A 224 0.48 -2.11 -25.86
N GLY A 225 1.44 -1.50 -26.58
CA GLY A 225 1.19 -0.37 -27.47
C GLY A 225 1.65 1.00 -26.95
N GLY A 226 2.61 1.02 -26.01
CA GLY A 226 3.29 2.22 -25.53
C GLY A 226 4.57 2.58 -26.28
#